data_AF-A0A2N2AAP1-F1
#
_entry.id   AF-A0A2N2AAP1-F1
#
_cell.length_a   1.000
_cell.length_b   1.000
_cell.length_c   1.000
_cell.angle_alpha   90.00
_cell.angle_beta   90.00
_cell.angle_gamma   90.00
#
_symmetry.space_group_name_H-M   'P 1'
#
loop_
_entity.id
_entity.type
_entity.pdbx_description
1 polymer ?
#
loop_
_entity_poly.entity_id
_entity_poly.type
_entity_poly.pdbx_seq_one_letter_code
_entity_poly.pdbx_strand_id
1 'polypeptide(L)'
;MSVPKINSAIPLRRYQYGEFIITVLGDIDSPDPIRYRYIVAVAQEGNPQPGLFISSERAADDTCSLRVSMADGAQVLESSPAFCDLDLLIKEALQIIASMLNLSDEAPHRLM
;
A
#
# COMPACT_ATOMS: atom_id res chain seq x y z
N MET A 1 1.06 -7.74 15.17
CA MET A 1 0.12 -7.88 14.04
C MET A 1 0.88 -7.46 12.81
N SER A 2 1.09 -8.37 11.84
CA SER A 2 1.95 -8.09 10.68
C SER A 2 1.18 -7.50 9.50
N VAL A 3 -0.15 -7.65 9.47
CA VAL A 3 -1.04 -7.26 8.37
C VAL A 3 -2.14 -6.33 8.90
N PRO A 4 -2.46 -5.21 8.23
CA PRO A 4 -3.49 -4.28 8.69
C PRO A 4 -4.88 -4.92 8.70
N LYS A 5 -5.66 -4.69 9.76
CA LYS A 5 -7.06 -5.13 9.83
C LYS A 5 -7.94 -4.04 9.23
N ILE A 6 -8.78 -4.39 8.26
CA ILE A 6 -9.64 -3.42 7.57
C ILE A 6 -11.08 -3.91 7.70
N ASN A 7 -11.96 -3.10 8.28
CA ASN A 7 -13.40 -3.35 8.30
C ASN A 7 -14.03 -2.98 6.95
N SER A 8 -13.73 -1.77 6.48
CA SER A 8 -14.16 -1.28 5.16
C SER A 8 -13.12 -0.33 4.58
N ALA A 9 -13.02 -0.31 3.25
CA ALA A 9 -12.24 0.69 2.54
C ALA A 9 -12.78 0.88 1.12
N ILE A 10 -12.56 2.06 0.55
CA ILE A 10 -12.94 2.41 -0.82
C ILE A 10 -11.74 2.24 -1.74
N PRO A 11 -11.82 1.39 -2.79
CA PRO A 11 -10.77 1.32 -3.80
C PRO A 11 -10.75 2.61 -4.62
N LEU A 12 -9.64 3.33 -4.55
CA LEU A 12 -9.43 4.59 -5.26
C LEU A 12 -8.79 4.39 -6.62
N ARG A 13 -7.80 3.49 -6.71
CA ARG A 13 -7.07 3.19 -7.95
C ARG A 13 -6.62 1.73 -7.98
N ARG A 14 -6.48 1.17 -9.18
CA ARG A 14 -5.94 -0.16 -9.41
C ARG A 14 -4.85 -0.11 -10.47
N TYR A 15 -3.82 -0.92 -10.28
CA TYR A 15 -2.72 -1.09 -11.22
C TYR A 15 -2.46 -2.58 -11.39
N GLN A 16 -2.12 -2.98 -12.61
CA GLN A 16 -1.59 -4.29 -12.93
C GLN A 16 -0.10 -4.14 -13.17
N TYR A 17 0.68 -5.01 -12.56
CA TYR A 17 2.12 -5.03 -12.68
C TYR A 17 2.58 -6.47 -12.87
N GLY A 18 2.73 -6.86 -14.14
CA GLY A 18 2.88 -8.25 -14.54
C GLY A 18 1.68 -9.08 -14.08
N GLU A 19 1.97 -10.09 -13.28
CA GLU A 19 0.98 -10.95 -12.62
C GLU A 19 0.45 -10.37 -11.31
N PHE A 20 0.85 -9.16 -10.90
CA PHE A 20 0.40 -8.58 -9.63
C PHE A 20 -0.67 -7.51 -9.85
N ILE A 21 -1.72 -7.55 -9.03
CA ILE A 21 -2.76 -6.54 -8.95
C ILE A 21 -2.52 -5.70 -7.69
N ILE A 22 -2.29 -4.42 -7.91
CA ILE A 22 -2.05 -3.42 -6.89
C ILE A 22 -3.33 -2.59 -6.74
N THR A 23 -3.97 -2.66 -5.58
CA THR A 23 -5.18 -1.90 -5.27
C THR A 23 -4.88 -0.85 -4.21
N VAL A 24 -5.11 0.41 -4.54
CA VAL A 24 -4.99 1.53 -3.61
C VAL A 24 -6.35 1.78 -2.97
N LEU A 25 -6.40 1.64 -1.66
CA LEU A 25 -7.56 1.81 -0.80
C LEU A 25 -7.44 3.14 -0.06
N GLY A 26 -8.54 3.87 0.01
CA GLY A 26 -8.72 5.05 0.86
C GLY A 26 -10.02 4.94 1.64
N ASP A 27 -10.33 5.97 2.43
CA ASP A 27 -11.49 6.00 3.34
C ASP A 27 -11.59 4.70 4.17
N ILE A 28 -10.51 4.42 4.91
CA ILE A 28 -10.29 3.15 5.57
C ILE A 28 -10.88 3.21 6.98
N ASP A 29 -11.84 2.33 7.23
CA ASP A 29 -12.28 1.98 8.58
C ASP A 29 -11.50 0.75 9.05
N SER A 30 -10.82 0.90 10.18
CA SER A 30 -9.97 -0.13 10.77
C SER A 30 -10.16 -0.14 12.28
N PRO A 31 -10.21 -1.32 12.92
CA PRO A 31 -10.20 -1.44 14.37
C PRO A 31 -8.80 -1.23 14.98
N ASP A 32 -7.76 -1.11 14.16
CA ASP A 32 -6.40 -0.90 14.65
C ASP A 32 -6.27 0.53 15.22
N PRO A 33 -5.41 0.75 16.24
CA PRO A 33 -5.19 2.09 16.80
C PRO A 33 -4.46 3.04 15.83
N ILE A 34 -4.14 2.56 14.63
CA ILE A 34 -3.36 3.24 13.61
C ILE A 34 -4.33 4.00 12.69
N ARG A 35 -4.05 5.29 12.45
CA ARG A 35 -4.83 6.10 11.53
C ARG A 35 -4.34 5.90 10.11
N TYR A 36 -4.87 4.89 9.43
CA TYR A 36 -4.57 4.65 8.03
C TYR A 36 -5.18 5.75 7.14
N ARG A 37 -4.33 6.47 6.41
CA ARG A 37 -4.76 7.43 5.40
C ARG A 37 -5.07 6.73 4.08
N TYR A 38 -4.15 5.85 3.67
CA TYR A 38 -4.24 5.04 2.46
C TYR A 38 -3.57 3.68 2.69
N ILE A 39 -4.05 2.65 2.02
CA ILE A 39 -3.46 1.30 2.04
C ILE A 39 -3.35 0.81 0.60
N VAL A 40 -2.17 0.38 0.21
CA VAL A 40 -1.90 -0.28 -1.06
C VAL A 40 -1.81 -1.77 -0.79
N ALA A 41 -2.74 -2.54 -1.34
CA ALA A 41 -2.76 -4.00 -1.25
C ALA A 41 -2.25 -4.59 -2.56
N VAL A 42 -1.29 -5.51 -2.48
CA VAL A 42 -0.71 -6.20 -3.63
C VAL A 42 -1.07 -7.67 -3.56
N ALA A 43 -1.87 -8.11 -4.52
CA ALA A 43 -2.29 -9.50 -4.69
C ALA A 43 -1.71 -10.05 -6.00
N GLN A 44 -1.46 -11.35 -6.06
CA GLN A 44 -1.09 -12.01 -7.31
C GLN A 44 -2.36 -12.39 -8.07
N GLU A 45 -2.34 -12.28 -9.39
CA GLU A 45 -3.41 -12.70 -10.28
C GLU A 45 -3.68 -14.20 -10.08
N GLY A 46 -4.95 -14.55 -9.88
CA GLY A 46 -5.35 -15.91 -9.50
C GLY A 46 -5.27 -16.22 -8.00
N ASN A 47 -4.63 -15.38 -7.18
CA ASN A 47 -4.65 -15.48 -5.72
C ASN A 47 -5.34 -14.25 -5.09
N PRO A 48 -6.56 -14.39 -4.53
CA PRO A 48 -7.30 -13.27 -3.98
C PRO A 48 -6.70 -12.73 -2.67
N GLN A 49 -5.75 -13.42 -2.05
CA GLN A 49 -5.12 -12.96 -0.80
C GLN A 49 -3.90 -12.09 -1.11
N PRO A 50 -3.89 -10.81 -0.68
CA PRO A 50 -2.72 -9.96 -0.85
C PRO A 50 -1.59 -10.42 0.08
N GLY A 51 -0.39 -10.61 -0.47
CA GLY A 51 0.80 -11.01 0.29
C GLY A 51 1.59 -9.83 0.84
N LEU A 52 1.38 -8.64 0.28
CA LEU A 52 2.10 -7.42 0.57
C LEU A 52 1.13 -6.25 0.69
N PHE A 53 1.31 -5.46 1.76
CA PHE A 53 0.55 -4.26 2.03
C PHE A 53 1.51 -3.11 2.28
N ILE A 54 1.20 -1.94 1.73
CA ILE A 54 1.91 -0.70 2.02
C ILE A 54 0.91 0.31 2.56
N SER A 55 1.06 0.72 3.80
CA SER A 55 0.14 1.64 4.47
C SER A 55 0.79 2.99 4.72
N SER A 56 0.04 4.05 4.44
CA SER A 56 0.36 5.41 4.88
C SER A 56 -0.39 5.68 6.18
N GLU A 57 0.36 5.77 7.28
CA GLU A 57 -0.15 5.95 8.63
C GLU A 57 0.02 7.41 9.05
N ARG A 58 -1.06 8.11 9.38
CA ARG A 58 -0.95 9.50 9.83
C ARG A 58 -0.49 9.54 11.28
N ALA A 59 0.66 10.16 11.51
CA ALA A 59 1.18 10.45 12.84
C ALA A 59 0.52 11.72 13.43
N ALA A 60 0.76 11.96 14.72
CA ALA A 60 0.21 13.12 15.42
C ALA A 60 0.74 14.46 14.88
N ASP A 61 1.93 14.46 14.27
CA ASP A 61 2.65 15.67 13.83
C ASP A 61 2.35 16.05 12.36
N ASP A 62 1.20 15.66 11.82
CA ASP A 62 0.82 15.82 10.41
C ASP A 62 1.78 15.17 9.39
N THR A 63 2.68 14.33 9.87
CA THR A 63 3.52 13.46 9.04
C THR A 63 2.80 12.16 8.74
N CYS A 64 3.08 11.58 7.57
CA CYS A 64 2.62 10.24 7.24
C CYS A 64 3.81 9.27 7.24
N SER A 65 3.68 8.16 7.95
CA SER A 65 4.67 7.09 7.99
C SER A 65 4.30 6.02 6.97
N LEU A 66 5.23 5.71 6.07
CA LEU A 66 5.09 4.64 5.09
C LEU A 66 5.57 3.33 5.72
N ARG A 67 4.64 2.40 5.87
CA ARG A 67 4.90 1.08 6.42
C ARG A 67 4.63 0.00 5.39
N VAL A 68 5.55 -0.94 5.26
CA VAL A 68 5.36 -2.18 4.52
C VAL A 68 5.02 -3.30 5.48
N SER A 69 4.03 -4.10 5.14
CA SER A 69 3.42 -5.13 5.96
C SER A 69 3.20 -6.38 5.10
N MET A 70 3.77 -7.50 5.52
CA MET A 70 3.71 -8.81 4.87
C MET A 70 3.29 -9.87 5.89
N ALA A 71 3.01 -11.08 5.42
CA ALA A 71 2.72 -12.21 6.32
C ALA A 71 3.86 -12.44 7.34
N ASP A 72 5.11 -12.33 6.89
CA ASP A 72 6.30 -12.64 7.69
C ASP A 72 6.74 -11.49 8.61
N GLY A 73 6.21 -10.27 8.44
CA GLY A 73 6.59 -9.13 9.25
C GLY A 73 6.15 -7.78 8.69
N ALA A 74 6.37 -6.72 9.47
CA ALA A 74 6.11 -5.36 9.05
C ALA A 74 7.31 -4.45 9.38
N GLN A 75 7.60 -3.50 8.51
CA GLN A 75 8.70 -2.55 8.65
C GLN A 75 8.26 -1.16 8.18
N VAL A 76 8.57 -0.14 8.98
CA VAL A 76 8.43 1.26 8.56
C VAL A 76 9.65 1.61 7.69
N LEU A 77 9.40 2.02 6.45
CA LEU A 77 10.46 2.38 5.51
C LEU A 77 10.85 3.84 5.67
N GLU A 78 9.86 4.74 5.64
CA GLU A 78 10.10 6.17 5.64
C GLU A 78 8.96 6.92 6.33
N SER A 79 9.20 8.15 6.78
CA SER A 79 8.16 9.02 7.33
C SER A 79 8.31 10.41 6.75
N SER A 80 7.29 10.86 6.05
CA SER A 80 7.30 12.14 5.34
C SER A 80 5.87 12.66 5.21
N PRO A 81 5.65 13.99 5.33
CA PRO A 81 4.34 14.58 5.03
C PRO A 81 3.92 14.35 3.57
N ALA A 82 4.86 14.07 2.66
CA ALA A 82 4.59 13.74 1.27
C ALA A 82 3.69 12.51 1.10
N PHE A 83 3.79 11.51 1.98
CA PHE A 83 2.98 10.29 1.91
C PHE A 83 1.52 10.49 2.31
N CYS A 84 1.15 11.69 2.76
CA CYS A 84 -0.24 12.08 2.97
C CYS A 84 -0.95 12.45 1.65
N ASP A 85 -0.19 12.68 0.58
CA ASP A 85 -0.70 12.88 -0.77
C ASP A 85 -0.83 11.54 -1.51
N LEU A 86 -1.95 11.35 -2.19
CA LEU A 86 -2.27 10.09 -2.88
C LEU A 86 -1.30 9.81 -4.04
N ASP A 87 -0.97 10.82 -4.85
CA ASP A 87 -0.17 10.64 -6.05
C ASP A 87 1.30 10.38 -5.68
N LEU A 88 1.82 11.09 -4.66
CA LEU A 88 3.17 10.85 -4.13
C LEU A 88 3.28 9.48 -3.48
N LEU A 89 2.30 9.10 -2.66
CA LEU A 89 2.26 7.76 -2.06
C LEU A 89 2.30 6.68 -3.13
N ILE A 90 1.46 6.77 -4.16
CA ILE A 90 1.38 5.75 -5.21
C ILE A 90 2.71 5.63 -5.94
N LYS A 91 3.33 6.76 -6.28
CA LYS A 91 4.62 6.76 -6.96
C LYS A 91 5.68 6.00 -6.14
N GLU A 92 5.77 6.29 -4.85
CA GLU A 92 6.73 5.67 -3.94
C GLU A 92 6.40 4.19 -3.68
N ALA A 93 5.13 3.88 -3.44
CA ALA A 93 4.67 2.50 -3.27
C ALA A 93 4.98 1.63 -4.50
N LEU A 94 4.75 2.14 -5.71
CA LEU A 94 5.07 1.42 -6.95
C LEU A 94 6.57 1.15 -7.09
N GLN A 95 7.43 2.11 -6.74
CA GLN A 95 8.89 1.93 -6.75
C GLN A 95 9.35 0.87 -5.74
N ILE A 96 8.79 0.89 -4.53
CA ILE A 96 9.06 -0.11 -3.51
C ILE A 96 8.62 -1.50 -3.98
N ILE A 97 7.42 -1.62 -4.54
CA ILE A 97 6.88 -2.88 -5.07
C ILE A 97 7.76 -3.39 -6.22
N ALA A 98 8.15 -2.53 -7.15
CA ALA A 98 9.05 -2.89 -8.24
C ALA A 98 10.40 -3.41 -7.74
N SER A 99 10.97 -2.74 -6.74
CA SER A 99 12.25 -3.13 -6.15
C SER A 99 12.16 -4.44 -5.36
N MET A 100 11.06 -4.65 -4.62
CA MET A 100 10.85 -5.85 -3.80
C MET A 100 10.51 -7.09 -4.64
N LEU A 101 9.70 -6.93 -5.67
CA LEU A 101 9.28 -8.01 -6.57
C LEU A 101 10.22 -8.21 -7.75
N ASN A 102 11.30 -7.41 -7.84
CA ASN A 102 12.28 -7.42 -8.92
C ASN A 102 11.64 -7.23 -10.31
N LEU A 103 10.64 -6.33 -10.38
CA LEU A 103 9.85 -6.01 -11.58
C LEU A 103 10.38 -4.75 -12.30
N SER A 104 11.65 -4.41 -12.11
CA SER A 104 12.26 -3.19 -12.65
C SER A 104 12.13 -3.02 -14.17
N ASP A 105 11.94 -4.12 -14.92
CA ASP A 105 11.74 -4.14 -16.37
C ASP A 105 10.26 -4.07 -16.80
N GLU A 106 9.31 -4.16 -15.87
CA GLU A 106 7.89 -4.03 -16.16
C GLU A 106 7.41 -2.61 -15.87
N ALA A 107 6.35 -2.19 -16.57
CA ALA A 107 5.68 -0.91 -16.35
C ALA A 107 4.31 -1.11 -15.68
N PRO A 108 3.98 -0.36 -14.60
CA PRO A 108 2.69 -0.49 -13.95
C PRO A 108 1.58 0.06 -14.86
N HIS A 109 0.66 -0.81 -15.25
CA HIS A 109 -0.51 -0.48 -16.06
C HIS A 109 -1.68 -0.10 -15.16
N ARG A 110 -2.15 1.15 -15.24
CA ARG A 110 -3.33 1.56 -14.50
C ARG A 110 -4.58 0.87 -15.07
N LEU A 111 -5.32 0.17 -14.22
CA LEU A 111 -6.63 -0.37 -14.55
C LEU A 111 -7.69 0.72 -14.32
N MET A 112 -8.69 0.78 -15.21
CA MET A 112 -9.74 1.81 -15.22
C MET A 112 -10.49 1.94 -13.89
#